data_AF-A0A967KEA1-F1
#
_entry.id   AF-A0A967KEA1-F1
#
_cell.length_a   1.000
_cell.length_b   1.000
_cell.length_c   1.000
_cell.angle_alpha   90.00
_cell.angle_beta   90.00
_cell.angle_gamma   90.00
#
_symmetry.space_group_name_H-M   'P 1'
#
loop_
_entity.id
_entity.type
_entity.pdbx_description
1 polymer ?
#
loop_
_entity_poly.entity_id
_entity_poly.type
_entity_poly.pdbx_seq_one_letter_code
_entity_poly.pdbx_strand_id
1 'polypeptide(L)'
;KAIPAGLSLAIHAIGDKANHEAIQALININDSFGDNFKLRHRIEHVQVIHPDDLPGLKNSNVIASMQPLHAISDMEMAIEHWGERT
;
A
#
# COMPACT_ATOMS: atom_id res chain seq x y z
N LYS A 1 -0.68 -3.52 -19.69
CA LYS A 1 -1.70 -2.78 -20.47
C LYS A 1 -1.87 -1.35 -19.97
N ALA A 2 -2.17 -1.11 -18.68
CA ALA A 2 -2.32 0.24 -18.13
C ALA A 2 -1.06 1.11 -18.29
N ILE A 3 0.12 0.59 -17.93
CA ILE A 3 1.38 1.35 -17.94
C ILE A 3 1.80 1.79 -19.36
N PRO A 4 1.84 0.91 -20.39
CA PRO A 4 2.06 1.36 -21.77
C PRO A 4 1.03 2.36 -22.30
N ALA A 5 -0.17 2.39 -21.72
CA ALA A 5 -1.22 3.35 -22.06
C ALA A 5 -1.13 4.66 -21.24
N GLY A 6 -0.09 4.83 -20.41
CA GLY A 6 0.11 6.03 -19.59
C GLY A 6 -0.82 6.13 -18.36
N LEU A 7 -1.45 5.03 -17.95
CA LEU A 7 -2.40 5.00 -16.83
C LEU A 7 -1.73 4.49 -15.55
N SER A 8 -1.82 5.26 -14.47
CA SER A 8 -1.32 4.84 -13.15
C SER A 8 -2.26 3.84 -12.49
N LEU A 9 -1.66 2.93 -11.71
CA LEU A 9 -2.38 1.97 -10.87
C LEU A 9 -2.79 2.58 -9.53
N ALA A 10 -3.96 2.16 -9.06
CA ALA A 10 -4.45 2.38 -7.70
C ALA A 10 -4.86 1.01 -7.14
N ILE A 11 -4.22 0.59 -6.04
CA ILE A 11 -4.41 -0.73 -5.45
C ILE A 11 -5.00 -0.55 -4.05
N HIS A 12 -6.18 -1.11 -3.80
CA HIS A 12 -6.78 -1.10 -2.47
C HIS A 12 -6.15 -2.20 -1.59
N ALA A 13 -5.53 -1.83 -0.46
CA ALA A 13 -4.93 -2.79 0.47
C ALA A 13 -5.05 -2.32 1.94
N ILE A 14 -5.74 -3.11 2.76
CA ILE A 14 -5.98 -2.80 4.17
C ILE A 14 -5.12 -3.68 5.09
N GLY A 15 -5.20 -5.00 4.94
CA GLY A 15 -4.46 -5.96 5.77
C GLY A 15 -2.96 -6.00 5.46
N ASP A 16 -2.16 -6.46 6.43
CA ASP A 16 -0.71 -6.60 6.34
C ASP A 16 -0.28 -7.42 5.12
N LYS A 17 -0.85 -8.61 4.92
CA LYS A 17 -0.55 -9.44 3.74
C LYS A 17 -0.95 -8.76 2.44
N ALA A 18 -2.07 -8.04 2.41
CA ALA A 18 -2.51 -7.32 1.20
C ALA A 18 -1.53 -6.19 0.86
N ASN A 19 -1.03 -5.47 1.87
CA ASN A 19 -0.01 -4.44 1.71
C ASN A 19 1.31 -5.04 1.24
N HIS A 20 1.76 -6.16 1.82
CA HIS A 20 2.96 -6.87 1.38
C HIS A 20 2.90 -7.21 -0.12
N GLU A 21 1.84 -7.88 -0.56
CA GLU A 21 1.66 -8.28 -1.97
C GLU A 21 1.60 -7.07 -2.92
N ALA A 22 0.92 -6.00 -2.51
CA ALA A 22 0.85 -4.77 -3.30
C ALA A 22 2.22 -4.10 -3.45
N ILE A 23 3.02 -4.05 -2.38
CA ILE A 23 4.38 -3.52 -2.39
C ILE A 23 5.27 -4.35 -3.32
N GLN A 24 5.26 -5.68 -3.18
CA GLN A 24 6.06 -6.57 -4.04
C GLN A 24 5.67 -6.44 -5.51
N ALA A 25 4.38 -6.38 -5.81
CA ALA A 25 3.89 -6.19 -7.18
C ALA A 25 4.38 -4.87 -7.79
N LEU A 26 4.39 -3.79 -7.01
CA LEU A 26 4.84 -2.48 -7.48
C LEU A 26 6.36 -2.38 -7.65
N ILE A 27 7.14 -3.03 -6.78
CA ILE A 27 8.59 -3.18 -6.96
C ILE A 27 8.86 -3.89 -8.29
N ASN A 28 8.23 -5.05 -8.51
CA ASN A 28 8.39 -5.82 -9.75
C ASN A 28 7.97 -5.03 -10.99
N ILE A 29 6.92 -4.21 -10.89
CA ILE A 29 6.47 -3.33 -11.97
C ILE A 29 7.51 -2.27 -12.28
N ASN A 30 8.07 -1.60 -11.27
CA ASN A 30 9.09 -0.57 -11.46
C ASN A 30 10.34 -1.16 -12.12
N ASP A 31 10.75 -2.36 -11.71
CA ASP A 31 11.88 -3.09 -12.30
C ASP A 31 11.60 -3.49 -13.76
N SER A 32 10.35 -3.85 -14.08
CA SER A 32 9.96 -4.31 -15.42
C SER A 32 9.82 -3.19 -16.46
N PHE A 33 9.33 -2.01 -16.04
CA PHE A 33 9.07 -0.88 -16.95
C PHE A 33 10.16 0.20 -16.92
N GLY A 34 10.99 0.23 -15.88
CA GLY A 34 12.09 1.17 -15.71
C GLY A 34 11.67 2.65 -15.74
N ASP A 35 12.66 3.53 -15.90
CA ASP A 35 12.46 4.99 -15.88
C ASP A 35 11.62 5.55 -17.06
N ASN A 36 11.32 4.74 -18.07
CA ASN A 36 10.55 5.16 -19.25
C ASN A 36 9.07 5.42 -18.92
N PHE A 37 8.57 4.89 -17.81
CA PHE A 37 7.18 5.04 -17.38
C PHE A 37 7.12 5.48 -15.91
N LYS A 38 7.53 6.72 -15.62
CA LYS A 38 7.41 7.34 -14.28
C LYS A 38 5.96 7.70 -13.94
N LEU A 39 5.11 6.69 -13.80
CA LEU A 39 3.74 6.85 -13.37
C LEU A 39 3.65 6.85 -11.86
N ARG A 40 2.81 7.73 -11.30
CA ARG A 40 2.58 7.80 -9.86
C ARG A 40 1.55 6.75 -9.43
N HIS A 41 2.03 5.55 -9.13
CA HIS A 41 1.21 4.49 -8.56
C HIS A 41 0.84 4.81 -7.10
N ARG A 42 -0.29 4.28 -6.64
CA ARG A 42 -0.74 4.43 -5.26
C ARG A 42 -1.31 3.16 -4.67
N ILE A 43 -1.07 2.96 -3.38
CA ILE A 43 -1.81 2.01 -2.54
C ILE A 43 -2.77 2.82 -1.69
N GLU A 44 -4.06 2.45 -1.74
CA GLU A 44 -5.12 3.04 -0.93
C GLU A 44 -5.17 2.37 0.44
N HIS A 45 -5.47 3.15 1.47
CA HIS A 45 -5.58 2.77 2.88
C HIS A 45 -4.24 2.58 3.57
N VAL A 46 -3.48 1.54 3.22
CA VAL A 46 -2.22 1.18 3.91
C VAL A 46 -2.43 1.12 5.44
N GLN A 47 -3.57 0.58 5.85
CA GLN A 47 -4.09 0.74 7.22
C GLN A 47 -3.41 -0.17 8.23
N VAL A 48 -3.17 -1.43 7.86
CA VAL A 48 -2.44 -2.41 8.66
C VAL A 48 -1.20 -2.82 7.88
N ILE A 49 -0.03 -2.40 8.34
CA ILE A 49 1.25 -2.70 7.68
C ILE A 49 2.21 -3.38 8.67
N HIS A 50 2.89 -4.42 8.21
CA HIS A 50 3.92 -5.08 9.00
C HIS A 50 5.19 -4.19 9.05
N PRO A 51 5.89 -4.07 10.20
CA PRO A 51 7.10 -3.24 10.29
C PRO A 51 8.18 -3.58 9.24
N ASP A 52 8.32 -4.86 8.91
CA ASP A 52 9.30 -5.35 7.92
C ASP A 52 9.00 -4.88 6.48
N ASP A 53 7.76 -4.44 6.20
CA ASP A 53 7.38 -3.92 4.88
C ASP A 53 7.70 -2.42 4.72
N LEU A 54 8.02 -1.69 5.80
CA LEU A 54 8.31 -0.26 5.73
C LEU A 54 9.48 0.09 4.79
N PRO A 55 10.62 -0.65 4.77
CA PRO A 55 11.67 -0.44 3.78
C PRO A 55 11.19 -0.71 2.36
N GLY A 56 10.39 -1.76 2.16
CA GLY A 56 9.81 -2.11 0.86
C GLY A 56 8.87 -1.03 0.33
N LEU A 57 7.99 -0.51 1.19
CA LEU A 57 7.08 0.58 0.87
C LEU A 57 7.86 1.82 0.40
N LYS A 58 8.92 2.20 1.11
CA LYS A 58 9.80 3.31 0.71
C LYS A 58 10.48 3.04 -0.64
N ASN A 59 11.03 1.84 -0.82
CA ASN A 59 11.77 1.47 -2.04
C ASN A 59 10.86 1.34 -3.27
N SER A 60 9.59 0.99 -3.09
CA SER A 60 8.60 0.89 -4.16
C SER A 60 8.25 2.24 -4.81
N ASN A 61 8.66 3.37 -4.22
CA ASN A 61 8.36 4.73 -4.70
C ASN A 61 6.85 4.97 -4.96
N VAL A 62 6.00 4.26 -4.22
CA VAL A 62 4.55 4.36 -4.30
C VAL A 62 4.02 5.48 -3.41
N ILE A 63 2.88 6.06 -3.77
CA ILE A 63 2.11 6.90 -2.86
C ILE A 63 1.29 6.00 -1.92
N ALA A 64 1.53 6.11 -0.62
CA ALA A 64 0.59 5.63 0.39
C ALA A 64 -0.56 6.65 0.56
N SER A 65 -1.74 6.34 0.02
CA SER A 65 -2.92 7.20 0.15
C SER A 65 -3.76 6.77 1.35
N MET A 66 -3.50 7.43 2.49
CA MET A 66 -4.10 7.08 3.78
C MET A 66 -5.30 7.97 4.12
N GLN A 67 -6.23 7.41 4.89
CA GLN A 67 -7.44 8.09 5.38
C GLN A 67 -7.40 8.15 6.91
N PRO A 68 -6.87 9.23 7.52
CA PRO A 68 -6.63 9.32 8.96
C PRO A 68 -7.87 9.07 9.82
N LEU A 69 -9.07 9.34 9.30
CA LEU A 69 -10.33 9.13 10.00
C LEU A 69 -10.53 7.67 10.43
N HIS A 70 -9.99 6.70 9.68
CA HIS A 70 -10.13 5.28 9.98
C HIS A 70 -9.50 4.88 11.32
N ALA A 71 -8.45 5.59 11.74
CA ALA A 71 -7.82 5.35 13.04
C ALA A 71 -8.79 5.57 14.21
N ILE A 72 -9.78 6.46 14.04
CA ILE A 72 -10.78 6.76 15.06
C ILE A 72 -12.04 5.92 14.83
N SER A 73 -12.55 5.85 13.59
CA SER A 73 -13.80 5.12 13.32
C SER A 73 -13.69 3.62 13.58
N ASP A 74 -12.51 3.05 13.37
CA ASP A 74 -12.31 1.60 13.44
C ASP A 74 -11.74 1.18 14.81
N MET A 75 -11.45 2.14 15.69
CA MET A 75 -10.75 1.90 16.96
C MET A 75 -11.51 0.93 17.87
N GLU A 76 -12.81 1.17 18.08
CA GLU A 76 -13.62 0.32 18.97
C GLU A 76 -13.73 -1.11 18.42
N MET A 77 -13.97 -1.24 17.12
CA MET A 77 -14.02 -2.53 16.42
C MET A 77 -12.69 -3.27 16.49
N ALA A 78 -11.56 -2.57 16.32
CA ALA A 78 -10.23 -3.16 16.42
C ALA A 78 -9.93 -3.64 17.86
N ILE A 79 -10.30 -2.87 18.88
CA ILE A 79 -10.15 -3.28 20.28
C ILE A 79 -11.02 -4.51 20.59
N GLU A 80 -12.27 -4.52 20.14
CA GLU A 80 -13.20 -5.64 20.37
C GLU A 80 -12.69 -6.95 19.77
N HIS A 81 -12.14 -6.92 18.55
CA HIS A 81 -11.78 -8.14 17.83
C HIS A 81 -10.30 -8.53 17.94
N TRP A 82 -9.39 -7.59 18.18
CA TRP A 82 -7.94 -7.85 18.26
C TRP A 82 -7.36 -7.64 19.66
N GLY A 83 -8.12 -7.04 20.58
CA GLY A 83 -7.66 -6.67 21.91
C GLY A 83 -6.79 -5.41 21.95
N GLU A 84 -6.29 -5.07 23.13
CA GLU A 84 -5.34 -3.97 23.29
C GLU A 84 -4.01 -4.29 22.60
N ARG A 85 -3.43 -3.29 21.93
CA ARG A 85 -2.06 -3.42 21.42
C ARG A 85 -1.07 -3.34 22.60
N THR A 86 -0.47 -4.47 22.92
CA THR A 86 0.66 -4.60 23.86
C THR A 86 2.00 -4.32 23.19
#